data_AF-A0AAN8FCR0-F1
#
_entry.id   AF-A0AAN8FCR0-F1
#
_cell.length_a   1.000
_cell.length_b   1.000
_cell.length_c   1.000
_cell.angle_alpha   90.00
_cell.angle_beta   90.00
_cell.angle_gamma   90.00
#
_symmetry.space_group_name_H-M   'P 1'
#
loop_
_entity.id
_entity.type
_entity.pdbx_description
1 polymer ?
#
loop_
_entity_poly.entity_id
_entity_poly.type
_entity_poly.pdbx_seq_one_letter_code
_entity_poly.pdbx_strand_id
1 'polypeptide(L)'
;MEYAEMTKDTIKKSKMSPDSIMQLAIQMAFYSIYKEMVPTYESCSTAAFLKGRTDCMRSATAATKAATLSILEGDGKDAKQLLIDCSNTHGQLVKEASMGQAFDRHLLGLKISAERLGMKTPATPWKAMSPAHAVMRQRTEEVDVT
;
A
#
# COMPACT_ATOMS: atom_id res chain seq x y z
N MET A 1 5.36 -15.27 14.68
CA MET A 1 3.94 -15.69 14.67
C MET A 1 3.72 -16.38 13.34
N GLU A 2 3.26 -17.63 13.35
CA GLU A 2 3.06 -18.43 12.14
C GLU A 2 1.57 -18.71 11.97
N TYR A 3 1.07 -18.64 10.73
CA TYR A 3 -0.32 -18.92 10.39
C TYR A 3 -0.39 -20.11 9.43
N ALA A 4 -0.44 -21.33 9.98
CA ALA A 4 -0.34 -22.58 9.22
C ALA A 4 -1.51 -22.81 8.24
N GLU A 5 -2.71 -22.32 8.57
CA GLU A 5 -3.92 -22.57 7.77
C GLU A 5 -4.08 -21.62 6.57
N MET A 6 -3.36 -20.49 6.57
CA MET A 6 -3.44 -19.47 5.51
C MET A 6 -2.20 -19.56 4.61
N THR A 7 -2.28 -20.43 3.60
CA THR A 7 -1.20 -20.63 2.63
C THR A 7 -1.40 -19.82 1.35
N LYS A 8 -0.30 -19.55 0.62
CA LYS A 8 -0.36 -18.91 -0.71
C LYS A 8 -1.32 -19.67 -1.65
N ASP A 9 -1.37 -21.00 -1.56
CA ASP A 9 -2.22 -21.85 -2.41
C ASP A 9 -3.71 -21.73 -2.09
N THR A 10 -4.06 -21.68 -0.81
CA THR A 10 -5.46 -21.48 -0.39
C THR A 10 -5.99 -20.13 -0.86
N ILE A 11 -5.19 -19.07 -0.74
CA ILE A 11 -5.58 -17.73 -1.19
C ILE A 11 -5.71 -17.66 -2.72
N LYS A 12 -4.77 -18.25 -3.45
CA LYS A 12 -4.81 -18.30 -4.93
C LYS A 12 -6.05 -19.03 -5.46
N LYS A 13 -6.52 -20.10 -4.80
CA LYS A 13 -7.77 -20.80 -5.16
C LYS A 13 -9.00 -19.89 -5.10
N SER A 14 -8.99 -18.89 -4.22
CA SER A 14 -10.04 -17.86 -4.13
C SER A 14 -9.88 -16.73 -5.15
N LYS A 15 -8.93 -16.84 -6.11
CA LYS A 15 -8.61 -15.84 -7.14
C LYS A 15 -8.18 -14.47 -6.56
N MET A 16 -7.50 -14.49 -5.42
CA MET A 16 -6.97 -13.30 -4.76
C MET A 16 -5.44 -13.38 -4.66
N SER A 17 -4.78 -12.22 -4.58
CA SER A 17 -3.34 -12.12 -4.34
C SER A 17 -3.03 -12.39 -2.86
N PRO A 18 -2.13 -13.33 -2.54
CA PRO A 18 -1.66 -13.55 -1.15
C PRO A 18 -1.13 -12.28 -0.50
N ASP A 19 -0.33 -11.51 -1.22
CA ASP A 19 0.23 -10.24 -0.73
C ASP A 19 -0.86 -9.23 -0.42
N SER A 20 -1.83 -9.06 -1.33
CA SER A 20 -2.96 -8.15 -1.07
C SER A 20 -3.77 -8.54 0.16
N ILE A 21 -3.96 -9.84 0.42
CA ILE A 21 -4.67 -10.31 1.61
C ILE A 21 -3.86 -10.03 2.88
N MET A 22 -2.54 -10.23 2.84
CA MET A 22 -1.66 -9.89 3.95
C MET A 22 -1.67 -8.38 4.24
N GLN A 23 -1.58 -7.54 3.20
CA GLN A 23 -1.62 -6.08 3.37
C GLN A 23 -2.96 -5.62 3.93
N LEU A 24 -4.09 -6.20 3.47
CA LEU A 24 -5.40 -5.92 4.05
C LEU A 24 -5.48 -6.36 5.52
N ALA A 25 -4.96 -7.54 5.87
CA ALA A 25 -4.93 -8.02 7.25
C ALA A 25 -4.14 -7.07 8.16
N ILE A 26 -3.02 -6.52 7.68
CA ILE A 26 -2.24 -5.50 8.40
C ILE A 26 -3.06 -4.21 8.59
N GLN A 27 -3.77 -3.74 7.56
CA GLN A 27 -4.65 -2.57 7.68
C GLN A 27 -5.76 -2.80 8.71
N MET A 28 -6.41 -3.96 8.66
CA MET A 28 -7.47 -4.33 9.60
C MET A 28 -6.95 -4.46 11.04
N ALA A 29 -5.78 -5.07 11.23
CA ALA A 29 -5.16 -5.21 12.54
C ALA A 29 -4.80 -3.84 13.15
N PHE A 30 -4.33 -2.90 12.33
CA PHE A 30 -4.09 -1.55 12.82
C PHE A 30 -5.38 -0.82 13.15
N TYR A 31 -6.38 -0.90 12.27
CA TYR A 31 -7.68 -0.27 12.50
C TYR A 31 -8.39 -0.83 13.74
N SER A 32 -8.27 -2.13 14.02
CA SER A 32 -8.90 -2.75 15.19
C SER A 32 -8.38 -2.17 16.51
N ILE A 33 -7.09 -1.78 16.55
CA ILE A 33 -6.42 -1.20 17.72
C ILE A 33 -6.67 0.32 17.80
N TYR A 34 -6.43 1.05 16.71
CA TYR A 34 -6.35 2.51 16.73
C TYR A 34 -7.60 3.21 16.19
N LYS A 35 -8.51 2.49 15.53
CA LYS A 35 -9.73 3.02 14.89
C LYS A 35 -9.46 4.12 13.86
N GLU A 36 -8.24 4.16 13.31
CA GLU A 36 -7.83 5.06 12.24
C GLU A 36 -7.14 4.29 11.12
N MET A 37 -7.31 4.76 9.88
CA MET A 37 -6.49 4.35 8.74
C MET A 37 -5.37 5.36 8.57
N VAL A 38 -4.15 4.90 8.33
CA VAL A 38 -2.96 5.76 8.23
C VAL A 38 -2.21 5.53 6.92
N PRO A 39 -1.37 6.48 6.47
CA PRO A 39 -0.52 6.23 5.31
C PRO A 39 0.43 5.06 5.55
N THR A 40 0.37 4.09 4.64
CA THR A 40 1.19 2.87 4.67
C THR A 40 2.16 2.87 3.51
N TYR A 41 3.44 2.68 3.84
CA TYR A 41 4.52 2.43 2.88
C TYR A 41 4.63 0.93 2.65
N GLU A 42 4.59 0.51 1.39
CA GLU A 42 4.96 -0.83 0.97
C GLU A 42 6.11 -0.75 -0.05
N SER A 43 7.17 -1.51 0.20
CA SER A 43 8.33 -1.53 -0.69
C SER A 43 8.00 -2.27 -1.99
N CYS A 44 8.09 -1.59 -3.13
CA CYS A 44 7.90 -2.22 -4.44
C CYS A 44 9.21 -2.18 -5.24
N SER A 45 9.69 -3.35 -5.69
CA SER A 45 10.94 -3.46 -6.46
C SER A 45 10.79 -2.84 -7.85
N THR A 46 11.77 -2.02 -8.24
CA THR A 46 11.87 -1.47 -9.61
C THR A 46 13.04 -2.11 -10.38
N ALA A 47 13.40 -3.36 -10.05
CA ALA A 47 14.56 -4.06 -10.62
C ALA A 47 14.50 -4.26 -12.15
N ALA A 48 13.33 -4.06 -12.77
CA ALA A 48 13.17 -4.02 -14.22
C ALA A 48 13.92 -2.85 -14.89
N PHE A 49 14.30 -1.82 -14.14
CA PHE A 49 15.06 -0.67 -14.63
C PHE A 49 16.55 -0.78 -14.28
N LEU A 50 17.40 -0.20 -15.13
CA LEU A 50 18.83 -0.09 -14.87
C LEU A 50 19.08 0.67 -13.55
N LYS A 51 19.81 0.05 -12.61
CA LYS A 51 20.03 0.56 -11.24
C LYS A 51 18.75 0.73 -10.41
N GLY A 52 17.68 0.03 -10.78
CA GLY A 52 16.44 -0.02 -10.03
C GLY A 52 16.66 -0.43 -8.58
N ARG A 53 15.96 0.24 -7.67
CA ARG A 53 15.90 -0.11 -6.25
C ARG A 53 14.44 -0.35 -5.90
N THR A 54 13.79 0.64 -5.28
CA THR A 54 12.40 0.52 -4.87
C THR A 54 11.63 1.82 -5.09
N ASP A 55 10.36 1.69 -5.41
CA ASP A 55 9.34 2.74 -5.25
C ASP A 55 8.46 2.43 -4.03
N CYS A 56 7.55 3.34 -3.70
CA CYS A 56 6.54 3.14 -2.66
C CYS A 56 5.20 2.81 -3.30
N MET A 57 4.68 1.64 -2.99
CA MET A 57 3.25 1.35 -3.18
C MET A 57 2.52 1.74 -1.89
N ARG A 58 1.31 2.30 -2.00
CA ARG A 58 0.50 2.75 -0.86
C ARG A 58 -0.68 1.82 -0.66
N SER A 59 -0.53 0.84 0.24
CA SER A 59 -1.54 -0.20 0.48
C SER A 59 -2.80 0.30 1.19
N ALA A 60 -2.73 1.43 1.91
CA ALA A 60 -3.89 2.10 2.48
C ALA A 60 -4.72 2.81 1.38
N THR A 61 -5.56 2.03 0.69
CA THR A 61 -6.44 2.49 -0.39
C THR A 61 -7.90 2.63 0.05
N ALA A 62 -8.72 3.27 -0.78
CA ALA A 62 -10.17 3.32 -0.57
C ALA A 62 -10.80 1.91 -0.51
N ALA A 63 -10.31 0.96 -1.33
CA ALA A 63 -10.76 -0.43 -1.31
C ALA A 63 -10.44 -1.10 0.04
N THR A 64 -9.20 -0.97 0.53
CA THR A 64 -8.82 -1.54 1.84
C THR A 64 -9.59 -0.90 2.99
N LYS A 65 -9.87 0.40 2.93
CA LYS A 65 -10.73 1.09 3.92
C LYS A 65 -12.16 0.53 3.89
N ALA A 66 -12.76 0.39 2.70
CA ALA A 66 -14.10 -0.15 2.57
C ALA A 66 -14.21 -1.57 3.11
N ALA A 67 -13.26 -2.45 2.77
CA ALA A 67 -13.19 -3.82 3.30
C ALA A 67 -12.99 -3.84 4.82
N THR A 68 -12.10 -3.00 5.35
CA THR A 68 -11.81 -2.93 6.79
C THR A 68 -13.04 -2.52 7.59
N LEU A 69 -13.73 -1.45 7.19
CA LEU A 69 -14.94 -0.98 7.85
C LEU A 69 -16.06 -2.01 7.74
N SER A 70 -16.25 -2.59 6.55
CA SER A 70 -17.27 -3.61 6.33
C SER A 70 -17.10 -4.83 7.22
N ILE A 71 -15.89 -5.38 7.28
CA ILE A 71 -15.59 -6.60 8.03
C ILE A 71 -15.57 -6.34 9.54
N LEU A 72 -15.03 -5.22 10.01
CA LEU A 72 -14.85 -4.96 11.43
C LEU A 72 -16.03 -4.25 12.10
N GLU A 73 -16.80 -3.45 11.37
CA GLU A 73 -17.92 -2.68 11.91
C GLU A 73 -19.29 -3.24 11.47
N GLY A 74 -19.31 -4.18 10.54
CA GLY A 74 -20.52 -4.93 10.17
C GLY A 74 -21.50 -4.12 9.32
N ASP A 75 -21.07 -3.67 8.14
CA ASP A 75 -21.92 -2.86 7.24
C ASP A 75 -22.81 -3.67 6.28
N GLY A 76 -22.77 -5.01 6.35
CA GLY A 76 -23.60 -5.92 5.56
C GLY A 76 -23.26 -6.00 4.06
N LYS A 77 -22.14 -5.41 3.61
CA LYS A 77 -21.69 -5.53 2.22
C LYS A 77 -21.13 -6.92 1.91
N ASP A 78 -21.12 -7.26 0.62
CA ASP A 78 -20.51 -8.51 0.14
C ASP A 78 -18.99 -8.49 0.39
N ALA A 79 -18.60 -9.10 1.51
CA ALA A 79 -17.21 -9.21 1.93
C ALA A 79 -16.35 -9.86 0.84
N LYS A 80 -16.87 -10.82 0.08
CA LYS A 80 -16.11 -11.47 -0.99
C LYS A 80 -15.78 -10.49 -2.10
N GLN A 81 -16.74 -9.67 -2.53
CA GLN A 81 -16.51 -8.66 -3.55
C GLN A 81 -15.49 -7.60 -3.08
N LEU A 82 -15.60 -7.16 -1.82
CA LEU A 82 -14.64 -6.20 -1.24
C LEU A 82 -13.21 -6.75 -1.20
N LEU A 83 -13.04 -8.04 -0.88
CA LEU A 83 -11.73 -8.70 -0.92
C LEU A 83 -11.17 -8.79 -2.34
N ILE A 84 -12.01 -9.07 -3.34
CA ILE A 84 -11.62 -9.06 -4.76
C ILE A 84 -11.19 -7.66 -5.19
N ASP A 85 -11.93 -6.63 -4.81
CA ASP A 85 -11.61 -5.24 -5.15
C ASP A 85 -10.29 -4.79 -4.53
N CYS A 86 -10.02 -5.20 -3.27
CA CYS A 86 -8.72 -5.00 -2.63
C CYS A 86 -7.61 -5.67 -3.44
N SER A 87 -7.79 -6.95 -3.81
CA SER A 87 -6.81 -7.71 -4.59
C SER A 87 -6.51 -7.10 -5.94
N ASN A 88 -7.54 -6.65 -6.66
CA ASN A 88 -7.38 -6.02 -7.98
C ASN A 88 -6.67 -4.66 -7.86
N THR A 89 -7.08 -3.84 -6.89
CA THR A 89 -6.49 -2.51 -6.65
C THR A 89 -5.02 -2.65 -6.25
N HIS A 90 -4.72 -3.50 -5.28
CA HIS A 90 -3.35 -3.76 -4.83
C HIS A 90 -2.48 -4.29 -5.98
N GLY A 91 -2.96 -5.30 -6.73
CA GLY A 91 -2.24 -5.84 -7.88
C GLY A 91 -1.95 -4.81 -8.97
N GLN A 92 -2.89 -3.91 -9.25
CA GLN A 92 -2.67 -2.80 -10.18
C GLN A 92 -1.59 -1.84 -9.66
N LEU A 93 -1.66 -1.44 -8.39
CA LEU A 93 -0.68 -0.53 -7.78
C LEU A 93 0.72 -1.13 -7.73
N VAL A 94 0.86 -2.44 -7.45
CA VAL A 94 2.14 -3.16 -7.51
C VAL A 94 2.69 -3.15 -8.94
N LYS A 95 1.85 -3.40 -9.95
CA LYS A 95 2.26 -3.34 -11.35
C LYS A 95 2.71 -1.93 -11.75
N GLU A 96 1.97 -0.91 -11.34
CA GLU A 96 2.32 0.49 -11.62
C GLU A 96 3.64 0.88 -10.93
N ALA A 97 3.79 0.56 -9.64
CA ALA A 97 4.99 0.88 -8.87
C ALA A 97 6.23 0.15 -9.41
N SER A 98 6.12 -1.15 -9.72
CA SER A 98 7.24 -1.92 -10.31
C SER A 98 7.65 -1.42 -11.69
N MET A 99 6.72 -0.82 -12.43
CA MET A 99 6.97 -0.16 -13.72
C MET A 99 7.27 1.35 -13.60
N GLY A 100 7.63 1.83 -12.40
CA GLY A 100 8.06 3.21 -12.17
C GLY A 100 6.97 4.26 -12.40
N GLN A 101 5.70 3.85 -12.30
CA GLN A 101 4.52 4.72 -12.45
C GLN A 101 3.96 5.18 -11.10
N ALA A 102 4.55 4.77 -9.98
CA ALA A 102 4.23 5.33 -8.67
C ALA A 102 4.78 6.76 -8.54
N PHE A 103 4.17 7.54 -7.64
CA PHE A 103 4.46 8.98 -7.55
C PHE A 103 5.51 9.33 -6.50
N ASP A 104 5.79 8.46 -5.52
CA ASP A 104 6.62 8.81 -4.37
C ASP A 104 8.06 9.14 -4.75
N ARG A 105 8.72 8.33 -5.58
CA ARG A 105 10.08 8.62 -6.08
C ARG A 105 10.10 9.78 -7.08
N HIS A 106 9.04 9.95 -7.86
CA HIS A 106 8.91 11.09 -8.76
C HIS A 106 8.85 12.41 -7.97
N LEU A 107 7.99 12.50 -6.95
CA LEU A 107 7.89 13.68 -6.07
C LEU A 107 9.20 13.96 -5.33
N LEU A 108 9.92 12.92 -4.90
CA LEU A 108 11.26 13.06 -4.33
C LEU A 108 12.25 13.65 -5.34
N GLY A 109 12.23 13.17 -6.59
CA GLY A 109 13.07 13.70 -7.68
C GLY A 109 12.81 15.17 -7.98
N LEU A 110 11.53 15.59 -7.99
CA LEU A 110 11.14 16.98 -8.16
C LEU A 110 11.62 17.86 -7.00
N LYS A 111 11.47 17.40 -5.76
CA LYS A 111 11.97 18.09 -4.56
C LYS A 111 13.49 18.33 -4.65
N ILE A 112 14.26 17.27 -4.89
CA ILE A 112 15.72 17.34 -4.96
C ILE A 112 16.16 18.24 -6.12
N SER A 113 15.47 18.17 -7.27
CA SER A 113 15.75 19.03 -8.42
C SER A 113 15.52 20.51 -8.11
N ALA A 114 14.40 20.85 -7.46
CA ALA A 114 14.11 22.22 -7.06
C ALA A 114 15.16 22.76 -6.06
N GLU A 115 15.55 21.96 -5.08
CA GLU A 115 16.59 22.31 -4.10
C GLU A 115 17.94 22.58 -4.78
N ARG A 116 18.33 21.73 -5.74
CA ARG A 116 19.58 21.89 -6.51
C ARG A 116 19.58 23.15 -7.39
N LEU A 117 18.42 23.56 -7.88
CA LEU A 117 18.26 24.75 -8.72
C LEU A 117 18.08 26.03 -7.89
N GLY A 118 18.11 25.96 -6.56
CA GLY A 118 17.82 27.11 -5.69
C GLY A 118 16.39 27.62 -5.80
N MET A 119 15.48 26.81 -6.34
CA MET A 119 14.07 27.15 -6.49
C MET A 119 13.35 26.91 -5.17
N LYS A 120 12.30 27.70 -4.90
CA LYS A 120 11.40 27.43 -3.80
C LYS A 120 10.77 26.05 -4.00
N THR A 121 10.99 25.13 -3.06
CA THR A 121 10.37 23.80 -3.10
C THR A 121 8.85 23.97 -3.18
N PRO A 122 8.18 23.38 -4.19
CA PRO A 122 6.73 23.39 -4.27
C PRO A 122 6.12 22.87 -2.97
N ALA A 123 4.95 23.38 -2.58
CA ALA A 123 4.21 22.81 -1.47
C ALA A 123 3.93 21.34 -1.81
N THR A 124 4.49 20.41 -1.04
CA THR A 124 4.27 18.99 -1.28
C THR A 124 2.85 18.63 -0.87
N PRO A 125 2.17 17.68 -1.55
CA PRO A 125 0.80 17.32 -1.23
C PRO A 125 0.62 16.95 0.25
N TRP A 126 1.61 16.27 0.83
CA TRP A 126 1.61 15.86 2.22
C TRP A 126 1.89 16.99 3.24
N LYS A 127 2.36 18.16 2.81
CA LYS A 127 2.38 19.37 3.64
C LYS A 127 0.99 20.03 3.74
N ALA A 128 0.12 19.80 2.76
CA ALA A 128 -1.25 20.28 2.77
C ALA A 128 -2.22 19.28 3.45
N MET A 129 -1.82 18.02 3.58
CA MET A 129 -2.55 17.02 4.37
C MET A 129 -2.27 17.21 5.87
N SER A 130 -3.17 16.74 6.73
CA SER A 130 -2.97 16.84 8.20
C SER A 130 -1.61 16.21 8.61
N PRO A 131 -1.00 16.61 9.74
CA PRO A 131 0.28 16.05 10.19
C PRO A 131 0.33 14.51 10.25
N ALA A 132 -0.83 13.87 10.42
CA ALA A 132 -0.99 12.40 10.37
C ALA A 132 -0.72 11.81 8.98
N HIS A 133 -1.04 12.53 7.90
CA HIS A 133 -0.84 12.11 6.52
C HIS A 133 0.56 12.47 5.99
N ALA A 134 1.25 13.40 6.66
CA ALA A 134 2.60 13.82 6.32
C ALA A 134 3.67 12.77 6.65
N VAL A 135 3.36 11.84 7.55
CA VAL A 135 4.28 10.84 8.08
C VAL A 135 3.75 9.45 7.71
N MET A 136 4.58 8.64 7.08
CA MET A 136 4.29 7.21 6.93
C MET A 136 4.29 6.59 8.33
N ARG A 137 3.14 6.09 8.78
CA ARG A 137 2.98 5.52 10.12
C ARG A 137 3.03 3.99 10.13
N GLN A 138 2.98 3.37 8.96
CA GLN A 138 3.18 1.94 8.76
C GLN A 138 4.15 1.68 7.61
N ARG A 139 5.01 0.68 7.77
CA ARG A 139 5.95 0.19 6.75
C ARG A 139 5.83 -1.32 6.64
N THR A 140 5.64 -1.83 5.43
CA THR A 140 5.55 -3.25 5.12
C THR A 140 6.45 -3.60 3.92
N GLU A 141 6.83 -4.87 3.82
CA GLU A 141 7.51 -5.45 2.66
C GLU A 141 7.15 -6.94 2.57
N GLU A 142 6.88 -7.45 1.36
CA GLU A 142 6.89 -8.89 1.12
C GLU A 142 8.35 -9.32 0.87
N VAL A 143 8.79 -10.36 1.58
CA VAL A 143 10.09 -10.99 1.35
C VAL A 143 9.82 -12.38 0.79
N ASP A 144 10.08 -12.57 -0.50
CA ASP A 144 10.09 -13.91 -1.08
C ASP A 144 11.33 -14.65 -0.59
N VAL A 145 11.11 -15.64 0.27
CA VAL A 145 12.15 -16.59 0.69
C VAL A 145 12.28 -17.61 -0.42
N THR A 146 13.37 -17.52 -1.20
CA THR A 146 13.77 -18.48 -2.23
C THR A 146 14.18 -19.82 -1.63
#